data_AF-A0A354BK20-F1
#
_entry.id   AF-A0A354BK20-F1
#
_cell.length_a   1.000
_cell.length_b   1.000
_cell.length_c   1.000
_cell.angle_alpha   90.00
_cell.angle_beta   90.00
_cell.angle_gamma   90.00
#
_symmetry.space_group_name_H-M   'P 1'
#
loop_
_entity.id
_entity.type
_entity.pdbx_description
1 polymer ?
#
loop_
_entity_poly.entity_id
_entity_poly.type
_entity_poly.pdbx_seq_one_letter_code
_entity_poly.pdbx_strand_id
1 'polypeptide(L)'
;KPMITLTYGIAGILLMLTGYLFWVGSLTLATQMLLWSLMFFFASAGASAAYLTVSEIFPMEIRAMAIACFFIVAQGAGIAAPWLYGMMIETSAASVFYGYLLGGGMMLLGAVLELWLGVKAERQPL
;
A
#
# COMPACT_ATOMS: atom_id res chain seq x y z
N LYS A 1 15.45 0.89 0.41
CA LYS A 1 15.19 -0.58 0.43
C LYS A 1 14.51 -1.04 1.74
N PRO A 2 15.18 -1.11 2.90
CA PRO A 2 14.58 -1.71 4.11
C PRO A 2 13.36 -0.94 4.61
N MET A 3 13.37 0.40 4.48
CA MET A 3 12.25 1.24 4.92
C MET A 3 10.97 0.99 4.12
N ILE A 4 11.05 0.92 2.79
CA ILE A 4 9.88 0.68 1.92
C ILE A 4 9.34 -0.73 2.18
N THR A 5 10.19 -1.76 2.16
CA THR A 5 9.77 -3.13 2.45
C THR A 5 9.06 -3.26 3.79
N LEU A 6 9.64 -2.69 4.86
CA LEU A 6 9.10 -2.84 6.21
C LEU A 6 7.76 -2.13 6.36
N THR A 7 7.65 -0.91 5.86
CA THR A 7 6.41 -0.11 5.94
C THR A 7 5.29 -0.73 5.10
N TYR A 8 5.57 -1.16 3.86
CA TYR A 8 4.59 -1.84 3.02
C TYR A 8 4.19 -3.20 3.58
N GLY A 9 5.14 -3.95 4.13
CA GLY A 9 4.90 -5.25 4.76
C GLY A 9 4.01 -5.12 6.00
N ILE A 10 4.31 -4.19 6.90
CA ILE A 10 3.49 -3.92 8.09
C ILE A 10 2.08 -3.47 7.69
N ALA A 11 1.97 -2.54 6.74
CA ALA A 11 0.66 -2.07 6.29
C ALA A 11 -0.17 -3.20 5.65
N GLY A 12 0.45 -4.09 4.86
CA GLY A 12 -0.22 -5.27 4.29
C GLY A 12 -0.71 -6.25 5.36
N ILE A 13 0.11 -6.53 6.37
CA ILE A 13 -0.27 -7.38 7.52
C ILE A 13 -1.42 -6.74 8.31
N LEU A 14 -1.34 -5.44 8.60
CA LEU A 14 -2.39 -4.72 9.31
C LEU A 14 -3.72 -4.74 8.53
N LEU A 15 -3.69 -4.61 7.21
CA LEU A 15 -4.89 -4.69 6.37
C LEU A 15 -5.56 -6.07 6.49
N MET A 16 -4.78 -7.15 6.38
CA MET A 16 -5.30 -8.52 6.53
C MET A 16 -5.83 -8.79 7.93
N LEU A 17 -5.12 -8.34 8.97
CA LEU A 17 -5.55 -8.46 10.36
C LEU A 17 -6.86 -7.69 10.60
N THR A 18 -6.97 -6.47 10.07
CA THR A 18 -8.19 -5.67 10.16
C THR A 18 -9.35 -6.38 9.49
N GLY A 19 -9.12 -7.05 8.36
CA GLY A 19 -10.15 -7.79 7.65
C GLY A 19 -10.64 -9.01 8.41
N TYR A 20 -9.70 -9.73 9.03
CA TYR A 20 -10.03 -10.87 9.87
C TYR A 20 -10.87 -10.44 11.08
N LEU A 21 -10.45 -9.39 11.78
CA LEU A 21 -11.20 -8.86 12.93
C LEU A 21 -12.57 -8.29 12.52
N PHE A 22 -12.67 -7.70 11.34
CA PHE A 22 -13.93 -7.26 10.75
C PHE A 22 -14.88 -8.44 10.47
N TRP A 23 -14.36 -9.53 9.90
CA TRP A 23 -15.15 -10.73 9.58
C TRP A 23 -15.69 -11.44 10.82
N VAL A 24 -14.89 -11.54 11.89
CA VAL A 24 -15.31 -12.14 13.17
C VAL A 24 -16.24 -11.18 13.96
N GLY A 25 -16.43 -9.94 13.50
CA GLY A 25 -17.31 -8.96 14.13
C GLY A 25 -16.78 -8.42 15.46
N SER A 26 -15.47 -8.49 15.71
CA SER A 26 -14.86 -8.08 16.98
C SER A 26 -14.48 -6.59 17.03
N LEU A 27 -14.75 -5.83 15.97
CA LEU A 27 -14.35 -4.44 15.85
C LEU A 27 -15.47 -3.49 16.26
N THR A 28 -15.14 -2.58 17.17
CA THR A 28 -15.89 -1.35 17.42
C THR A 28 -15.47 -0.27 16.41
N LEU A 29 -16.28 0.79 16.30
CA LEU A 29 -15.95 1.96 15.48
C LEU A 29 -14.57 2.55 15.83
N ALA A 30 -14.28 2.70 17.12
CA ALA A 30 -13.01 3.25 17.58
C ALA A 30 -11.82 2.36 17.20
N THR A 31 -11.93 1.05 17.41
CA THR A 31 -10.87 0.09 17.04
C THR A 31 -10.66 0.01 15.53
N GLN A 32 -11.74 0.08 14.74
CA GLN A 32 -11.65 0.12 13.28
C GLN A 32 -10.87 1.35 12.81
N MET A 33 -11.24 2.53 13.33
CA MET A 33 -10.57 3.78 12.97
C MET A 33 -9.09 3.76 13.35
N LEU A 34 -8.75 3.25 14.54
CA LEU A 34 -7.36 3.13 14.97
C LEU A 34 -6.54 2.20 14.06
N LEU A 35 -7.09 1.04 13.70
CA LEU A 35 -6.43 0.11 12.78
C LEU A 35 -6.20 0.72 11.40
N TRP A 36 -7.20 1.42 10.87
CA TRP A 36 -7.05 2.16 9.62
C TRP A 36 -6.03 3.29 9.72
N SER A 37 -6.05 4.09 10.78
CA SER A 37 -5.06 5.15 11.02
C SER A 37 -3.63 4.58 11.05
N LEU A 38 -3.41 3.47 11.76
CA LEU A 38 -2.11 2.80 11.82
C LEU A 38 -1.67 2.29 10.44
N MET A 39 -2.57 1.62 9.72
CA MET A 39 -2.31 1.12 8.38
C MET A 39 -1.93 2.26 7.41
N PHE A 40 -2.71 3.35 7.39
CA PHE A 40 -2.44 4.52 6.56
C PHE A 40 -1.13 5.22 6.94
N PHE A 41 -0.79 5.26 8.23
CA PHE A 41 0.47 5.81 8.70
C PHE A 41 1.68 5.07 8.11
N PHE A 42 1.71 3.74 8.22
CA PHE A 42 2.79 2.94 7.63
C PHE A 42 2.79 3.01 6.10
N ALA A 43 1.63 2.90 5.45
CA ALA A 43 1.51 3.01 4.00
C ALA A 43 2.01 4.37 3.48
N SER A 44 1.68 5.47 4.18
CA SER A 44 2.14 6.82 3.83
C SER A 44 3.65 6.97 3.96
N ALA A 45 4.25 6.46 5.04
CA ALA A 45 5.70 6.48 5.20
C ALA A 45 6.42 5.73 4.07
N GLY A 46 5.90 4.57 3.64
CA GLY A 46 6.42 3.82 2.49
C GLY A 46 6.29 4.57 1.18
N ALA A 47 5.14 5.20 0.92
CA ALA A 47 4.90 6.00 -0.27
C ALA A 47 5.85 7.23 -0.35
N SER A 48 6.08 7.92 0.77
CA SER A 48 7.03 9.04 0.82
C SER A 48 8.47 8.61 0.56
N ALA A 49 8.89 7.46 1.09
CA ALA A 49 10.22 6.91 0.81
C ALA A 49 10.39 6.50 -0.66
N ALA A 50 9.35 5.92 -1.27
CA ALA A 50 9.35 5.60 -2.69
C ALA A 50 9.44 6.86 -3.57
N TYR A 51 8.69 7.91 -3.21
CA TYR A 51 8.75 9.20 -3.91
C TYR A 51 10.17 9.79 -3.92
N LEU A 52 10.85 9.77 -2.77
CA LEU A 52 12.25 10.20 -2.67
C LEU A 52 13.18 9.32 -3.52
N THR A 53 13.01 7.99 -3.44
CA THR A 53 13.81 7.03 -4.22
C THR A 53 13.69 7.29 -5.72
N VAL A 54 12.49 7.53 -6.24
CA VAL A 54 12.27 7.89 -7.66
C VAL A 54 12.94 9.23 -7.97
N SER A 55 12.83 10.21 -7.07
CA SER A 55 13.49 11.51 -7.27
C SER A 55 15.02 11.39 -7.32
N GLU A 56 15.62 10.46 -6.58
CA GLU A 56 17.06 10.26 -6.53
C GLU A 56 17.59 9.40 -7.70
N ILE A 57 16.78 8.47 -8.23
CA ILE A 57 17.20 7.61 -9.34
C ILE A 57 17.15 8.34 -10.69
N PHE A 58 16.16 9.21 -10.90
CA PHE A 58 15.97 9.88 -12.18
C PHE A 58 16.66 11.26 -12.24
N PRO A 59 17.32 11.61 -13.36
CA PRO A 59 17.86 12.94 -13.60
C PRO A 59 16.81 14.04 -13.44
N MET A 60 17.24 15.22 -13.00
CA MET A 60 16.36 16.37 -12.71
C MET A 60 15.47 16.74 -13.90
N GLU A 61 15.97 16.61 -15.12
CA GLU A 61 15.33 16.97 -16.38
C GLU A 61 14.09 16.11 -16.66
N ILE A 62 14.08 14.84 -16.25
CA ILE A 62 12.99 13.89 -16.55
C ILE A 62 12.22 13.44 -15.32
N ARG A 63 12.63 13.83 -14.11
CA ARG A 63 12.04 13.42 -12.84
C ARG A 63 10.54 13.65 -12.77
N ALA A 64 10.09 14.85 -13.17
CA ALA A 64 8.67 15.20 -13.14
C ALA A 64 7.84 14.29 -14.07
N MET A 65 8.37 13.98 -15.26
CA MET A 65 7.73 13.07 -16.21
C MET A 65 7.67 11.65 -15.65
N ALA A 66 8.76 11.15 -15.05
CA ALA A 66 8.80 9.83 -14.44
C ALA A 66 7.75 9.69 -13.33
N ILE A 67 7.67 10.66 -12.41
CA ILE A 67 6.68 10.69 -11.33
C ILE A 67 5.25 10.70 -11.90
N ALA A 68 4.99 11.52 -12.93
CA ALA A 68 3.68 11.60 -13.57
C ALA A 68 3.26 10.25 -14.20
N CYS A 69 4.19 9.57 -14.88
CA CYS A 69 3.94 8.24 -15.45
C CYS A 69 3.57 7.22 -14.35
N PHE A 70 4.34 7.17 -13.25
CA PHE A 70 4.01 6.29 -12.13
C PHE A 70 2.66 6.63 -11.49
N PHE A 71 2.38 7.92 -11.34
CA PHE A 71 1.13 8.40 -10.72
C PHE A 71 -0.10 8.01 -11.55
N ILE A 72 -0.05 8.19 -12.88
CA ILE A 72 -1.16 7.80 -13.78
C ILE A 72 -1.43 6.30 -13.69
N VAL A 73 -0.39 5.46 -13.71
CA VAL A 73 -0.55 4.00 -13.60
C VAL A 73 -1.13 3.63 -12.23
N ALA A 74 -0.63 4.23 -11.15
CA ALA A 74 -1.11 3.97 -9.79
C ALA A 74 -2.57 4.40 -9.60
N GLN A 75 -2.96 5.59 -10.10
CA GLN A 75 -4.35 6.05 -10.05
C GLN A 75 -5.28 5.23 -10.94
N GLY A 76 -4.82 4.84 -12.14
CA GLY A 76 -5.56 3.95 -13.03
C GLY A 76 -5.88 2.61 -12.37
N ALA A 77 -4.90 1.99 -11.70
CA ALA A 77 -5.12 0.78 -10.92
C ALA A 77 -6.01 1.04 -9.68
N GLY A 78 -5.81 2.17 -8.99
CA GLY A 78 -6.53 2.52 -7.76
C GLY A 78 -8.03 2.70 -7.93
N ILE A 79 -8.50 3.10 -9.12
CA ILE A 79 -9.93 3.24 -9.43
C ILE A 79 -10.67 1.89 -9.37
N ALA A 80 -9.98 0.76 -9.58
CA ALA A 80 -10.60 -0.55 -9.50
C ALA A 80 -11.05 -0.91 -8.08
N ALA A 81 -10.40 -0.36 -7.05
CA ALA A 81 -10.68 -0.72 -5.66
C ALA A 81 -12.09 -0.30 -5.19
N PRO A 82 -12.53 0.98 -5.30
CA PRO A 82 -13.89 1.36 -4.91
C PRO A 82 -14.99 0.55 -5.60
N TRP A 83 -14.82 0.27 -6.89
CA TRP A 83 -15.77 -0.54 -7.66
C TRP A 83 -15.83 -1.98 -7.15
N LEU A 84 -14.67 -2.62 -6.94
CA LEU A 84 -14.58 -3.99 -6.43
C LEU A 84 -15.16 -4.11 -5.00
N TYR A 85 -14.75 -3.22 -4.10
CA TYR A 85 -15.23 -3.23 -2.72
C TYR A 85 -16.71 -2.89 -2.61
N GLY A 86 -17.25 -2.04 -3.48
CA GLY A 86 -18.69 -1.76 -3.55
C GLY A 86 -19.51 -3.03 -3.71
N MET A 87 -19.16 -3.86 -4.70
CA MET A 87 -19.85 -5.15 -4.92
C MET A 87 -19.64 -6.14 -3.75
N MET A 88 -18.45 -6.15 -3.15
CA MET A 88 -18.14 -7.07 -2.05
C MET A 88 -18.91 -6.74 -0.77
N ILE A 89 -19.14 -5.46 -0.48
CA ILE A 89 -19.86 -5.01 0.72
C ILE A 89 -21.34 -5.43 0.64
N GLU A 90 -21.95 -5.37 -0.54
CA GLU A 90 -23.34 -5.80 -0.76
C GLU A 90 -23.53 -7.32 -0.61
N THR A 91 -22.46 -8.10 -0.80
CA THR A 91 -22.54 -9.56 -0.80
C THR A 91 -22.47 -10.14 0.62
N SER A 92 -21.38 -9.90 1.35
CA SER A 92 -21.17 -10.46 2.70
C SER A 92 -19.96 -9.85 3.42
N ALA A 93 -19.88 -10.01 4.74
CA ALA A 93 -18.66 -9.65 5.48
C ALA A 93 -17.44 -10.50 5.06
N ALA A 94 -17.66 -11.75 4.66
CA ALA A 94 -16.59 -12.64 4.19
C ALA A 94 -15.99 -12.18 2.85
N SER A 95 -16.81 -11.67 1.92
CA SER A 95 -16.31 -11.11 0.66
C SER A 95 -15.44 -9.87 0.88
N VAL A 96 -15.79 -9.01 1.84
CA VAL A 96 -14.94 -7.87 2.22
C VAL A 96 -13.60 -8.34 2.80
N PHE A 97 -13.60 -9.39 3.62
CA PHE A 97 -12.37 -9.99 4.13
C PHE A 97 -11.48 -10.53 3.00
N TYR A 98 -12.03 -11.25 2.01
CA TYR A 98 -11.27 -11.67 0.84
C TYR A 98 -10.69 -10.49 0.06
N GLY A 99 -11.43 -9.37 -0.03
CA GLY A 99 -10.90 -8.11 -0.54
C GLY A 99 -9.66 -7.65 0.23
N TYR A 100 -9.72 -7.60 1.56
CA TYR A 100 -8.59 -7.17 2.39
C TYR A 100 -7.40 -8.14 2.30
N LEU A 101 -7.64 -9.44 2.16
CA LEU A 101 -6.59 -10.43 1.88
C LEU A 101 -5.92 -10.17 0.52
N LEU A 102 -6.71 -9.90 -0.53
CA LEU A 102 -6.18 -9.55 -1.84
C LEU A 102 -5.32 -8.29 -1.77
N GLY A 103 -5.84 -7.21 -1.17
CA GLY A 103 -5.12 -5.95 -1.02
C GLY A 103 -3.85 -6.10 -0.20
N GLY A 104 -3.93 -6.77 0.96
CA GLY A 104 -2.78 -7.02 1.82
C GLY A 104 -1.74 -7.93 1.16
N GLY A 105 -2.19 -8.92 0.39
CA GLY A 105 -1.34 -9.78 -0.42
C GLY A 105 -0.59 -8.98 -1.50
N MET A 106 -1.25 -8.08 -2.21
CA MET A 106 -0.61 -7.18 -3.18
C MET A 106 0.46 -6.30 -2.52
N MET A 107 0.20 -5.78 -1.31
CA MET A 107 1.20 -5.01 -0.56
C MET A 107 2.40 -5.87 -0.15
N LEU A 108 2.17 -7.10 0.32
CA LEU A 108 3.26 -8.02 0.64
C LEU A 108 4.08 -8.40 -0.59
N LEU A 109 3.45 -8.64 -1.73
CA LEU A 109 4.14 -8.85 -2.99
C LEU A 109 5.00 -7.63 -3.35
N GLY A 110 4.48 -6.41 -3.20
CA GLY A 110 5.26 -5.19 -3.37
C GLY A 110 6.49 -5.11 -2.45
N ALA A 111 6.32 -5.47 -1.17
CA ALA A 111 7.41 -5.50 -0.20
C ALA A 111 8.51 -6.50 -0.59
N VAL A 112 8.13 -7.69 -1.06
CA VAL A 112 9.04 -8.74 -1.53
C VAL A 112 9.75 -8.30 -2.82
N LEU A 113 9.03 -7.70 -3.77
CA LEU A 113 9.60 -7.20 -5.01
C LEU A 113 10.60 -6.07 -4.75
N GLU A 114 10.33 -5.16 -3.81
CA GLU A 114 11.29 -4.11 -3.42
C GLU A 114 12.56 -4.69 -2.78
N LEU A 115 12.46 -5.77 -1.98
CA LEU A 115 13.64 -6.45 -1.46
C LEU A 115 14.51 -7.02 -2.59
N TRP A 116 13.87 -7.60 -3.60
CA TRP A 116 14.55 -8.35 -4.66
C TRP A 116 15.07 -7.46 -5.78
N LEU A 117 14.23 -6.55 -6.29
CA LEU A 117 14.48 -5.71 -7.46
C LEU A 117 14.76 -4.25 -7.12
N GLY A 118 14.47 -3.81 -5.89
CA GLY A 118 14.66 -2.41 -5.51
C GLY A 118 16.10 -1.95 -5.71
N VAL A 119 16.31 -0.65 -5.78
CA VAL A 119 17.66 -0.04 -5.86
C VAL A 119 17.93 0.70 -4.55
N LYS A 120 19.16 0.62 -4.02
CA LYS A 120 19.54 1.42 -2.85
C LYS A 120 19.87 2.84 -3.30
N ALA A 121 18.86 3.70 -3.41
CA ALA A 121 19.06 5.12 -3.74
C ALA A 121 19.43 5.97 -2.50
N GLU A 122 19.04 5.52 -1.31
CA GLU A 122 19.26 6.25 -0.05
C GLU A 122 20.72 6.74 0.11
N ARG A 123 20.88 8.06 0.21
CA ARG A 123 22.15 8.76 0.48
C ARG A 123 23.25 8.57 -0.58
N GLN A 124 22.90 8.22 -1.82
CA GLN A 124 23.87 8.25 -2.90
C GLN A 124 23.93 9.65 -3.53
N PRO A 125 25.12 10.25 -3.70
CA PRO A 125 25.25 11.49 -4.45
C PRO A 125 24.94 11.23 -5.94
N LEU A 126 24.19 12.17 -6.54
CA LEU A 126 23.97 12.24 -7.99
C LEU A 126 25.28 12.50 -8.73
#